data_AF-A0A365MW93-F1
#
_entry.id   AF-A0A365MW93-F1
#
_cell.length_a   1.000
_cell.length_b   1.000
_cell.length_c   1.000
_cell.angle_alpha   90.00
_cell.angle_beta   90.00
_cell.angle_gamma   90.00
#
_symmetry.space_group_name_H-M   'P 1'
#
loop_
_entity.id
_entity.type
_entity.pdbx_description
1 polymer ?
#
loop_
_entity_poly.entity_id
_entity_poly.type
_entity_poly.pdbx_seq_one_letter_code
_entity_poly.pdbx_strand_id
1 'polypeptide(L)'
;MTGRGVQEPTLEPITAVAVLVVTAVLVTRYTDCLVDGINGLATTSGISRGFIGLILIPFVANAAGHVTTVTFAFRDKMEHAMSVAFGSSIQTDLLVAPFLVILRSSVLTFSDMTTAVQTVAFAVSVTYTIKDGKSKYLEGAMLMGLYIIVALAFHVTLSGIMDTSK
;
A
#
# COMPACT_ATOMS: atom_id res chain seq x y z
N MET A 1 44.86 -0.14 -1.60
CA MET A 1 43.68 0.42 -2.29
C MET A 1 43.22 -0.61 -3.31
N THR A 2 42.23 -1.43 -2.98
CA THR A 2 41.65 -2.40 -3.92
C THR A 2 40.15 -2.16 -3.91
N GLY A 3 39.68 -1.36 -4.88
CA GLY A 3 38.27 -1.11 -5.10
C GLY A 3 37.61 -2.41 -5.53
N ARG A 4 36.97 -3.12 -4.59
CA ARG A 4 35.98 -4.13 -4.93
C ARG A 4 34.75 -3.37 -5.42
N GLY A 5 34.64 -3.20 -6.73
CA GLY A 5 33.34 -2.93 -7.35
C GLY A 5 32.42 -4.06 -6.91
N VAL A 6 31.44 -3.74 -6.07
CA VAL A 6 30.35 -4.65 -5.74
C VAL A 6 29.63 -4.88 -7.06
N GLN A 7 29.93 -6.00 -7.71
CA GLN A 7 29.22 -6.45 -8.89
C GLN A 7 27.81 -6.74 -8.39
N GLU A 8 26.84 -5.87 -8.75
CA GLU A 8 25.45 -6.09 -8.37
C GLU A 8 25.06 -7.47 -8.92
N PRO A 9 24.59 -8.41 -8.08
CA PRO A 9 24.26 -9.75 -8.53
C PRO A 9 23.13 -9.66 -9.56
N THR A 10 23.48 -9.75 -10.84
CA THR A 10 22.54 -9.73 -11.95
C THR A 10 21.96 -11.12 -12.11
N LEU A 11 20.69 -11.27 -11.76
CA LEU A 11 19.94 -12.49 -12.05
C LEU A 11 19.75 -12.61 -13.56
N GLU A 12 20.04 -13.77 -14.13
CA GLU A 12 19.60 -14.05 -15.49
C GLU A 12 18.06 -13.92 -15.57
N PRO A 13 17.52 -13.38 -16.68
CA PRO A 13 16.10 -13.08 -16.80
C PRO A 13 15.22 -14.33 -16.62
N ILE A 14 15.70 -15.50 -17.03
CA ILE A 14 15.00 -16.78 -16.83
C ILE A 14 14.91 -17.13 -15.33
N THR A 15 16.00 -16.96 -14.60
CA THR A 15 16.06 -17.19 -13.15
C THR A 15 15.17 -16.19 -12.40
N ALA A 16 15.14 -14.93 -12.81
CA ALA A 16 14.27 -13.91 -12.22
C ALA A 16 12.78 -14.25 -12.41
N VAL A 17 12.38 -14.67 -13.62
CA VAL A 17 11.01 -15.10 -13.90
C VAL A 17 10.65 -16.36 -13.11
N ALA A 18 11.56 -17.33 -13.03
CA ALA A 18 11.33 -18.56 -12.26
C ALA A 18 11.10 -18.25 -10.78
N VAL A 19 11.93 -17.40 -10.17
CA VAL A 19 11.77 -16.98 -8.77
C VAL A 19 10.46 -16.20 -8.57
N LEU A 20 10.09 -15.32 -9.51
CA LEU A 20 8.83 -14.57 -9.45
C LEU A 20 7.62 -15.51 -9.44
N VAL A 21 7.57 -16.49 -10.35
CA VAL A 21 6.46 -17.44 -10.45
C VAL A 21 6.37 -18.32 -9.21
N VAL A 22 7.50 -18.86 -8.73
CA VAL A 22 7.53 -19.70 -7.52
C VAL A 22 7.05 -18.91 -6.30
N THR A 23 7.51 -17.67 -6.14
CA THR A 23 7.10 -16.80 -5.03
C THR A 23 5.62 -16.44 -5.13
N ALA A 24 5.11 -16.15 -6.33
CA ALA A 24 3.70 -15.87 -6.54
C ALA A 24 2.82 -17.07 -6.14
N VAL A 25 3.19 -18.29 -6.53
CA VAL A 25 2.46 -19.52 -6.16
C VAL A 25 2.47 -19.71 -4.63
N LEU A 26 3.63 -19.53 -3.98
CA LEU A 26 3.75 -19.61 -2.52
C LEU A 26 2.82 -18.59 -1.86
N VAL A 27 2.87 -17.32 -2.25
CA VAL A 27 2.03 -16.25 -1.69
C VAL A 27 0.54 -16.55 -1.87
N THR A 28 0.12 -17.05 -3.03
CA THR A 28 -1.28 -17.46 -3.24
C THR A 28 -1.68 -18.55 -2.24
N ARG A 29 -0.82 -19.54 -1.97
CA ARG A 29 -1.12 -20.60 -0.98
C ARG A 29 -1.21 -20.07 0.45
N TYR A 30 -0.40 -19.08 0.81
CA TYR A 30 -0.45 -18.46 2.13
C TYR A 30 -1.64 -17.51 2.31
N THR A 31 -2.19 -16.97 1.21
CA THR A 31 -3.28 -16.00 1.27
C THR A 31 -4.55 -16.61 1.88
N ASP A 32 -4.87 -17.86 1.55
CA ASP A 32 -6.04 -18.56 2.14
C ASP A 32 -5.90 -18.67 3.66
N CYS A 33 -4.74 -19.11 4.15
CA CYS A 33 -4.44 -19.20 5.57
C CYS A 33 -4.45 -17.83 6.26
N LEU A 34 -4.00 -16.77 5.58
CA LEU A 34 -4.03 -15.40 6.09
C LEU A 34 -5.47 -14.89 6.26
N VAL A 35 -6.33 -15.14 5.26
CA VAL A 35 -7.75 -14.75 5.29
C VAL A 35 -8.49 -15.47 6.43
N ASP A 36 -8.22 -16.76 6.63
CA ASP A 36 -8.77 -17.52 7.77
C ASP A 36 -8.27 -16.98 9.11
N GLY A 37 -6.98 -16.64 9.20
CA GLY A 37 -6.39 -15.99 10.37
C GLY A 37 -7.05 -14.64 10.69
N ILE A 38 -7.42 -13.85 9.68
CA ILE A 38 -8.13 -12.57 9.86
C ILE A 38 -9.54 -12.80 10.42
N ASN A 39 -10.25 -13.82 9.95
CA ASN A 39 -11.56 -14.18 10.50
C ASN A 39 -11.44 -14.61 11.97
N GLY A 40 -10.44 -15.43 12.30
CA GLY A 40 -10.14 -15.83 13.69
C GLY A 40 -9.81 -14.62 14.57
N LEU A 41 -8.88 -13.77 14.13
CA LEU A 41 -8.50 -12.55 14.85
C LEU A 41 -9.70 -11.63 15.07
N ALA A 42 -10.53 -11.40 14.06
CA ALA A 42 -11.72 -10.55 14.22
C ALA A 42 -12.70 -11.09 15.28
N THR A 43 -12.84 -12.42 15.38
CA THR A 43 -13.71 -13.03 16.40
C THR A 43 -13.13 -13.03 17.81
N THR A 44 -11.80 -13.15 17.96
CA THR A 44 -11.15 -13.27 19.28
C THR A 44 -10.71 -11.92 19.87
N SER A 45 -10.27 -10.98 19.04
CA SER A 45 -9.66 -9.72 19.48
C SER A 45 -10.61 -8.53 19.50
N GLY A 46 -11.86 -8.68 19.02
CA GLY A 46 -12.84 -7.60 18.93
C GLY A 46 -12.50 -6.52 17.91
N ILE A 47 -11.44 -6.70 17.11
CA ILE A 47 -11.02 -5.78 16.06
C ILE A 47 -11.88 -6.05 14.81
N SER A 48 -12.43 -4.99 14.21
CA SER A 48 -13.25 -5.12 13.00
C SER A 48 -12.47 -5.68 11.81
N ARG A 49 -13.09 -6.59 11.05
CA ARG A 49 -12.57 -7.09 9.77
C ARG A 49 -12.21 -5.95 8.80
N GLY A 50 -12.97 -4.86 8.84
CA GLY A 50 -12.67 -3.67 8.03
C GLY A 50 -11.37 -2.99 8.42
N PHE A 51 -11.03 -2.92 9.72
CA PHE A 51 -9.79 -2.32 10.20
C PHE A 51 -8.59 -3.16 9.76
N ILE A 52 -8.70 -4.48 9.93
CA ILE A 52 -7.65 -5.41 9.54
C ILE A 52 -7.44 -5.34 8.01
N GLY A 53 -8.53 -5.38 7.24
CA GLY A 53 -8.47 -5.37 5.77
C GLY A 53 -7.98 -4.06 5.16
N LEU A 54 -8.35 -2.90 5.74
CA LEU A 54 -8.04 -1.59 5.17
C LEU A 54 -6.75 -0.96 5.72
N ILE A 55 -6.35 -1.27 6.95
CA ILE A 55 -5.20 -0.64 7.60
C ILE A 55 -4.06 -1.65 7.78
N LEU A 56 -4.34 -2.80 8.40
CA LEU A 56 -3.28 -3.73 8.80
C LEU A 56 -2.67 -4.47 7.60
N ILE A 57 -3.50 -5.00 6.69
CA ILE A 57 -3.01 -5.74 5.52
C ILE A 57 -2.16 -4.85 4.60
N PRO A 58 -2.61 -3.66 4.16
CA PRO A 58 -1.80 -2.81 3.28
C PRO A 58 -0.50 -2.34 3.94
N PHE A 59 -0.53 -2.09 5.26
CA PHE A 59 0.65 -1.71 6.02
C PHE A 59 1.74 -2.80 5.97
N VAL A 60 1.37 -4.05 6.25
CA VAL A 60 2.32 -5.19 6.21
C VAL A 60 2.74 -5.51 4.78
N ALA A 61 1.80 -5.46 3.82
CA ALA A 61 2.07 -5.73 2.41
C ALA A 61 3.09 -4.75 1.81
N ASN A 62 3.10 -3.49 2.26
CA ASN A 62 4.07 -2.49 1.83
C ASN A 62 5.25 -2.30 2.79
N ALA A 63 5.41 -3.16 3.81
CA ALA A 63 6.46 -2.99 4.82
C ALA A 63 7.88 -3.04 4.20
N ALA A 64 8.11 -3.96 3.26
CA ALA A 64 9.38 -4.05 2.54
C ALA A 64 9.68 -2.77 1.73
N GLY A 65 8.65 -2.17 1.14
CA GLY A 65 8.73 -0.88 0.45
C GLY A 65 9.10 0.25 1.41
N HIS A 66 8.43 0.33 2.56
CA HIS A 66 8.76 1.31 3.60
C HIS A 66 10.20 1.20 4.09
N VAL A 67 10.68 -0.01 4.36
CA VAL A 67 12.07 -0.25 4.79
C VAL A 67 13.06 0.20 3.71
N THR A 68 12.76 -0.07 2.43
CA THR A 68 13.59 0.33 1.29
C THR A 68 13.62 1.86 1.15
N THR A 69 12.46 2.51 1.22
CA THR A 69 12.33 3.98 1.20
C THR A 69 13.10 4.63 2.34
N VAL A 70 12.94 4.13 3.57
CA VAL A 70 13.65 4.62 4.75
C VAL A 70 15.16 4.42 4.60
N THR A 71 15.59 3.27 4.08
CA THR A 71 17.01 2.99 3.80
C THR A 71 17.59 3.96 2.76
N PHE A 72 16.84 4.29 1.70
CA PHE A 72 17.27 5.28 0.72
C PHE A 72 17.30 6.70 1.30
N ALA A 73 16.34 7.06 2.14
CA ALA A 73 16.32 8.34 2.84
C ALA A 73 17.54 8.51 3.77
N PHE A 74 17.89 7.47 4.54
CA PHE A 74 19.10 7.48 5.39
C PHE A 74 20.41 7.57 4.62
N ARG A 75 20.42 7.18 3.33
CA ARG A 75 21.58 7.26 2.46
C ARG A 75 21.66 8.59 1.68
N ASP A 76 20.91 9.60 2.11
CA ASP A 76 20.78 10.91 1.45
C ASP A 76 20.26 10.80 0.00
N LYS A 77 19.59 9.69 -0.34
CA LYS A 77 19.02 9.44 -1.67
C LYS A 77 17.53 9.75 -1.68
N MET A 78 17.16 11.00 -1.35
CA MET A 78 15.76 11.39 -1.20
C MET A 78 14.95 11.25 -2.50
N GLU A 79 15.56 11.48 -3.66
CA GLU A 79 14.91 11.26 -4.97
C GLU A 79 14.54 9.78 -5.21
N HIS A 80 15.39 8.85 -4.75
CA HIS A 80 15.11 7.42 -4.85
C HIS A 80 14.05 6.99 -3.85
N ALA A 81 14.10 7.53 -2.63
CA ALA A 81 13.07 7.31 -1.61
C ALA A 81 11.68 7.80 -2.10
N MET A 82 11.62 9.00 -2.68
CA MET A 82 10.40 9.57 -3.27
C MET A 82 9.92 8.76 -4.46
N SER A 83 10.82 8.32 -5.34
CA SER A 83 10.46 7.48 -6.49
C SER A 83 9.83 6.15 -6.07
N VAL A 84 10.39 5.47 -5.06
CA VAL A 84 9.83 4.22 -4.52
C VAL A 84 8.47 4.47 -3.85
N ALA A 85 8.36 5.52 -3.03
CA ALA A 85 7.12 5.87 -2.33
C ALA A 85 5.98 6.22 -3.30
N PHE A 86 6.21 7.12 -4.25
CA PHE A 86 5.20 7.50 -5.23
C PHE A 86 4.88 6.38 -6.21
N GLY A 87 5.89 5.61 -6.62
CA GLY A 87 5.70 4.46 -7.51
C GLY A 87 4.71 3.45 -6.93
N SER A 88 4.87 3.12 -5.65
CA SER A 88 3.97 2.19 -4.96
C SER A 88 2.53 2.74 -4.81
N SER A 89 2.36 4.03 -4.49
CA SER A 89 1.04 4.64 -4.35
C SER A 89 0.31 4.75 -5.68
N ILE A 90 0.98 5.27 -6.72
CA ILE A 90 0.40 5.39 -8.06
C ILE A 90 0.05 4.01 -8.62
N GLN A 91 0.90 3.00 -8.45
CA GLN A 91 0.62 1.64 -8.88
C GLN A 91 -0.60 1.05 -8.16
N THR A 92 -0.73 1.29 -6.85
CA THR A 92 -1.89 0.81 -6.08
C THR A 92 -3.17 1.51 -6.52
N ASP A 93 -3.15 2.82 -6.70
CA ASP A 93 -4.33 3.62 -7.02
C ASP A 93 -4.77 3.47 -8.49
N LEU A 94 -3.83 3.47 -9.45
CA LEU A 94 -4.15 3.45 -10.88
C LEU A 94 -4.21 2.04 -11.49
N LEU A 95 -3.59 1.03 -10.87
CA LEU A 95 -3.64 -0.34 -11.38
C LEU A 95 -4.43 -1.28 -10.47
N VAL A 96 -4.12 -1.31 -9.17
CA VAL A 96 -4.73 -2.31 -8.27
C VAL A 96 -6.22 -2.01 -8.03
N ALA A 97 -6.58 -0.77 -7.72
CA ALA A 97 -7.98 -0.38 -7.49
C ALA A 97 -8.92 -0.68 -8.69
N PRO A 98 -8.63 -0.24 -9.93
CA PRO A 98 -9.52 -0.56 -11.06
C PRO A 98 -9.53 -2.04 -11.40
N PHE A 99 -8.41 -2.75 -11.22
CA PHE A 99 -8.37 -4.20 -11.43
C PHE A 99 -9.28 -4.96 -10.45
N LEU A 100 -9.29 -4.56 -9.17
CA LEU A 100 -10.20 -5.13 -8.16
C LEU A 100 -11.68 -4.86 -8.47
N VAL A 101 -12.00 -3.67 -9.01
CA VAL A 101 -13.37 -3.34 -9.45
C VAL A 101 -13.80 -4.24 -10.61
N ILE A 102 -12.92 -4.46 -11.60
CA ILE A 102 -13.21 -5.33 -12.75
C ILE A 102 -13.39 -6.79 -12.29
N LEU A 103 -12.53 -7.30 -11.41
CA LEU A 103 -12.62 -8.67 -10.88
C LEU A 103 -13.88 -8.91 -10.04
N ARG A 104 -14.38 -7.88 -9.34
CA ARG A 104 -15.57 -7.99 -8.49
C ARG A 104 -16.87 -8.22 -9.28
N SER A 105 -16.89 -7.95 -10.59
CA SER A 105 -18.03 -8.03 -11.52
C SER A 105 -19.31 -8.63 -10.93
N SER A 106 -20.03 -7.78 -10.20
CA SER A 106 -21.40 -7.96 -9.75
C SER A 106 -21.96 -6.55 -9.67
N VAL A 107 -22.60 -6.16 -10.78
CA VAL A 107 -23.32 -4.91 -11.02
C VAL A 107 -22.47 -3.65 -10.89
N LEU A 108 -21.89 -3.20 -12.00
CA LEU A 108 -21.59 -1.79 -12.16
C LEU A 108 -22.92 -1.03 -12.04
N THR A 109 -23.20 -0.53 -10.84
CA THR A 109 -24.35 0.35 -10.62
C THR A 109 -23.91 1.74 -11.03
N PHE A 110 -24.83 2.63 -11.41
CA PHE A 110 -24.52 3.99 -11.91
C PHE A 110 -23.55 4.80 -11.00
N SER A 111 -23.39 4.40 -9.73
CA SER A 111 -22.39 4.89 -8.77
C SER A 111 -20.93 4.66 -9.17
N ASP A 112 -20.60 3.62 -9.93
CA ASP A 112 -19.21 3.27 -10.29
C ASP A 112 -18.63 4.18 -11.38
N MET A 113 -19.49 4.81 -12.19
CA MET A 113 -19.08 5.80 -13.20
C MET A 113 -18.59 7.10 -12.54
N THR A 114 -19.21 7.48 -11.41
CA THR A 114 -18.73 8.58 -10.54
C THR A 114 -17.38 8.25 -9.90
N THR A 115 -17.14 7.00 -9.50
CA THR A 115 -15.83 6.57 -8.98
C THR A 115 -14.76 6.66 -10.06
N ALA A 116 -15.04 6.26 -11.30
CA ALA A 116 -14.09 6.40 -12.41
C ALA A 116 -13.73 7.88 -12.69
N VAL A 117 -14.72 8.77 -12.69
CA VAL A 117 -14.50 10.22 -12.83
C VAL A 117 -13.74 10.78 -11.63
N GLN A 118 -14.02 10.28 -10.42
CA GLN A 118 -13.31 10.66 -9.20
C GLN A 118 -11.85 10.18 -9.20
N THR A 119 -11.55 8.98 -9.71
CA THR A 119 -10.18 8.47 -9.86
C THR A 119 -9.40 9.29 -10.89
N VAL A 120 -10.02 9.69 -12.01
CA VAL A 120 -9.39 10.57 -13.01
C VAL A 120 -9.18 11.98 -12.43
N ALA A 121 -10.15 12.53 -11.70
CA ALA A 121 -10.02 13.82 -11.03
C ALA A 121 -8.94 13.79 -9.92
N PHE A 122 -8.81 12.68 -9.20
CA PHE A 122 -7.78 12.47 -8.20
C PHE A 122 -6.40 12.35 -8.85
N ALA A 123 -6.27 11.59 -9.94
CA ALA A 123 -5.02 11.48 -10.70
C ALA A 123 -4.56 12.83 -11.27
N VAL A 124 -5.49 13.64 -11.80
CA VAL A 124 -5.21 15.02 -12.26
C VAL A 124 -4.81 15.93 -11.11
N SER A 125 -5.48 15.82 -9.95
CA SER A 125 -5.17 16.62 -8.75
C SER A 125 -3.80 16.27 -8.17
N VAL A 126 -3.46 14.99 -8.08
CA VAL A 126 -2.15 14.50 -7.62
C VAL A 126 -1.03 15.00 -8.55
N THR A 127 -1.26 14.99 -9.86
CA THR A 127 -0.30 15.53 -10.84
C THR A 127 -0.06 17.04 -10.65
N TYR A 128 -1.04 17.78 -10.14
CA TYR A 128 -0.96 19.22 -9.90
C TYR A 128 -0.27 19.59 -8.58
N THR A 129 -0.37 18.74 -7.55
CA THR A 129 0.19 18.97 -6.21
C THR A 129 1.72 18.76 -6.14
N ILE A 130 2.34 18.11 -7.14
CA ILE A 130 3.77 17.72 -7.14
C ILE A 130 4.72 18.87 -7.56
N LYS A 131 4.26 20.13 -7.58
CA LYS A 131 5.07 21.24 -8.11
C LYS A 131 6.23 21.70 -7.22
N ASP A 132 6.31 21.30 -5.95
CA ASP A 132 7.35 21.77 -5.05
C ASP A 132 8.10 20.61 -4.37
N GLY A 133 9.11 20.09 -5.07
CA GLY A 133 9.95 18.95 -4.66
C GLY A 133 10.98 19.26 -3.57
N LYS A 134 10.58 19.85 -2.44
CA LYS A 134 11.49 20.11 -1.31
C LYS A 134 10.90 19.66 0.03
N SER A 135 11.37 18.53 0.53
CA SER A 135 10.99 17.99 1.84
C SER A 135 11.84 18.59 2.97
N LYS A 136 11.20 19.16 3.99
CA LYS A 136 11.84 19.54 5.27
C LYS A 136 11.49 18.52 6.37
N TYR A 137 12.37 18.33 7.35
CA TYR A 137 12.13 17.45 8.51
C TYR A 137 10.79 17.72 9.23
N LEU A 138 10.37 19.00 9.27
CA LEU A 138 9.10 19.42 9.86
C LEU A 138 7.88 18.91 9.08
N GLU A 139 8.01 18.82 7.76
CA GLU A 139 6.94 18.37 6.85
C GLU A 139 6.72 16.86 6.99
N GLY A 140 7.80 16.09 7.10
CA GLY A 140 7.73 14.65 7.42
C GLY A 140 7.09 14.37 8.78
N ALA A 141 7.39 15.18 9.80
CA ALA A 141 6.78 15.05 11.13
C ALA A 141 5.26 15.33 11.11
N MET A 142 4.82 16.34 10.35
CA MET A 142 3.40 16.64 10.17
C MET A 142 2.66 15.52 9.44
N LEU A 143 3.29 14.92 8.41
CA LEU A 143 2.73 13.79 7.67
C LEU A 143 2.56 12.54 8.56
N MET A 144 3.54 12.23 9.42
CA MET A 144 3.41 11.14 10.38
C MET A 144 2.32 11.41 11.43
N GLY A 145 2.20 12.66 11.90
CA GLY A 145 1.11 13.07 12.80
C GLY A 145 -0.27 12.87 12.16
N LEU A 146 -0.43 13.27 10.90
CA LEU A 146 -1.66 13.08 10.15
C LEU A 146 -2.02 11.60 10.00
N TYR A 147 -1.03 10.74 9.68
CA TYR A 147 -1.25 9.29 9.59
C TYR A 147 -1.79 8.69 10.89
N ILE A 148 -1.23 9.09 12.05
CA ILE A 148 -1.70 8.64 13.36
C ILE A 148 -3.15 9.10 13.62
N ILE A 149 -3.47 10.37 13.31
CA ILE A 149 -4.83 10.90 13.50
C ILE A 149 -5.83 10.14 12.64
N VAL A 150 -5.51 9.88 11.36
CA VAL A 150 -6.39 9.11 10.46
C VAL A 150 -6.57 7.68 10.95
N ALA A 151 -5.48 7.02 11.39
CA ALA A 151 -5.56 5.66 11.93
C ALA A 151 -6.43 5.58 13.19
N LEU A 152 -6.29 6.55 14.10
CA LEU A 152 -7.14 6.65 15.30
C LEU A 152 -8.59 6.96 14.95
N ALA A 153 -8.83 7.87 14.01
CA ALA A 153 -10.18 8.21 13.54
C ALA A 153 -10.87 6.98 12.95
N PHE A 154 -10.17 6.20 12.11
CA PHE A 154 -10.70 4.95 11.56
C PHE A 154 -10.96 3.89 12.64
N HIS A 155 -10.07 3.76 13.62
CA HIS A 155 -10.28 2.86 14.75
C HIS A 155 -11.55 3.21 15.53
N VAL A 156 -11.75 4.50 15.83
CA VAL A 156 -12.93 5.00 16.56
C VAL A 156 -14.21 4.92 15.71
N THR A 157 -14.21 5.41 14.47
CA THR A 157 -15.38 5.39 13.59
C THR A 157 -15.84 3.97 13.28
N LEU A 158 -14.91 3.05 12.99
CA LEU A 158 -15.28 1.67 12.70
C LEU A 158 -15.72 0.90 13.95
N SER A 159 -15.22 1.28 15.14
CA SER A 159 -15.77 0.78 16.40
C SER A 159 -17.22 1.25 16.62
N GLY A 160 -17.56 2.48 16.24
CA GLY A 160 -18.90 3.05 16.37
C GLY A 160 -19.97 2.46 15.44
N ILE A 161 -19.60 2.05 14.22
CA ILE A 161 -20.53 1.43 13.25
C ILE A 161 -20.99 0.03 13.69
N MET A 162 -20.19 -0.67 14.50
CA MET A 162 -20.55 -2.00 15.01
C MET A 162 -21.47 -1.95 16.24
N ASP A 163 -21.56 -0.81 16.94
CA ASP A 163 -22.47 -0.63 18.10
C ASP A 163 -23.89 -0.23 17.68
N THR A 164 -24.09 0.19 16.43
CA THR A 164 -25.40 0.52 15.85
C THR A 164 -26.09 -0.65 15.15
N SER A 165 -25.44 -1.82 15.11
CA SER A 165 -26.00 -3.07 14.56
C SER A 165 -26.29 -4.08 15.68
N LYS A 166 -26.99 -3.63 16.73
CA LYS A 166 -27.69 -4.49 17.69
C LYS A 166 -29.18 -4.22 17.64
#